data_AF-A0A4P9CAG5-F1
#
_entry.id   AF-A0A4P9CAG5-F1
#
_cell.length_a   1.000
_cell.length_b   1.000
_cell.length_c   1.000
_cell.angle_alpha   90.00
_cell.angle_beta   90.00
_cell.angle_gamma   90.00
#
_symmetry.space_group_name_H-M   'P 1'
#
loop_
_entity.id
_entity.type
_entity.pdbx_description
1 polymer ?
#
loop_
_entity_poly.entity_id
_entity_poly.type
_entity_poly.pdbx_seq_one_letter_code
_entity_poly.pdbx_strand_id
1 'polypeptide(L)'
;MKNTKENKNNNGFTLVELIVVLVILAILAAFTIPAMLGFVEDAKGKAAIAEAREIYAAAQTAGTEIGSRWSGTIKDGNEQFKKDAGQKISELVKGDIELSNVVWEINSGNLNKPKESNNIEVGVDYNKFYEPTKDKFKYKESAKVWFDKDSSNSGQFVVKAIWYVDKTGNYRVIIMEDDAKGISTTVEKIK
;
A
#
# COMPACT_ATOMS: atom_id res chain seq x y z
N MET A 1 -70.25 30.79 -11.85
CA MET A 1 -69.09 30.16 -11.20
C MET A 1 -69.13 28.66 -11.50
N LYS A 2 -68.20 28.12 -12.30
CA LYS A 2 -68.10 26.68 -12.58
C LYS A 2 -67.15 26.07 -11.55
N ASN A 3 -67.66 25.19 -10.69
CA ASN A 3 -66.84 24.42 -9.75
C ASN A 3 -66.25 23.20 -10.47
N THR A 4 -64.95 23.25 -10.75
CA THR A 4 -64.19 22.12 -11.29
C THR A 4 -63.95 21.11 -10.16
N LYS A 5 -64.57 19.93 -10.23
CA LYS A 5 -64.27 18.81 -9.33
C LYS A 5 -62.90 18.22 -9.70
N GLU A 6 -61.91 18.41 -8.84
CA GLU A 6 -60.64 17.66 -8.89
C GLU A 6 -60.89 16.20 -8.48
N ASN A 7 -60.79 15.28 -9.43
CA ASN A 7 -60.70 13.85 -9.14
C ASN A 7 -59.29 13.54 -8.64
N LYS A 8 -59.09 13.48 -7.32
CA LYS A 8 -57.86 12.92 -6.73
C LYS A 8 -57.91 11.40 -6.86
N ASN A 9 -57.24 10.88 -7.89
CA ASN A 9 -56.91 9.45 -8.01
C ASN A 9 -55.96 9.06 -6.88
N ASN A 10 -56.52 8.63 -5.75
CA ASN A 10 -55.76 8.05 -4.65
C ASN A 10 -55.49 6.57 -4.95
N ASN A 11 -54.68 6.29 -5.97
CA ASN A 11 -54.16 4.95 -6.23
C ASN A 11 -52.96 4.73 -5.29
N GLY A 12 -53.24 4.38 -4.04
CA GLY A 12 -52.21 3.94 -3.09
C GLY A 12 -51.70 2.55 -3.43
N PHE A 13 -50.40 2.34 -3.31
CA PHE A 13 -49.79 1.00 -3.38
C PHE A 13 -50.40 0.08 -2.32
N THR A 14 -50.70 -1.16 -2.69
CA THR A 14 -51.16 -2.14 -1.71
C THR A 14 -49.98 -2.67 -0.89
N LEU A 15 -50.23 -3.04 0.36
CA LEU A 15 -49.21 -3.70 1.20
C LEU A 15 -48.70 -5.00 0.58
N VAL A 16 -49.57 -5.69 -0.17
CA VAL A 16 -49.25 -6.95 -0.85
C VAL A 16 -48.21 -6.73 -1.94
N GLU A 17 -48.36 -5.70 -2.77
CA GLU A 17 -47.39 -5.37 -3.82
C GLU A 17 -46.00 -5.06 -3.25
N LEU A 18 -45.94 -4.37 -2.09
CA LEU A 18 -44.66 -4.13 -1.42
C LEU A 18 -44.02 -5.41 -0.88
N ILE A 19 -44.80 -6.31 -0.25
CA ILE A 19 -44.27 -7.54 0.32
C ILE A 19 -43.71 -8.46 -0.77
N VAL A 20 -44.40 -8.60 -1.91
CA VAL A 20 -43.91 -9.43 -3.03
C VAL A 20 -42.57 -8.92 -3.56
N VAL A 21 -42.42 -7.60 -3.71
CA VAL A 21 -41.15 -6.99 -4.14
C VAL A 21 -40.04 -7.25 -3.13
N LEU A 22 -40.31 -7.07 -1.83
CA LEU A 22 -39.32 -7.33 -0.78
C LEU A 22 -38.89 -8.80 -0.74
N VAL A 23 -39.80 -9.74 -0.98
CA VAL A 23 -39.48 -11.18 -1.06
C VAL A 23 -38.55 -11.47 -2.23
N ILE A 24 -38.83 -10.91 -3.41
CA ILE A 24 -37.96 -11.10 -4.59
C ILE A 24 -36.58 -10.48 -4.33
N LEU A 25 -36.52 -9.26 -3.79
CA LEU A 25 -35.26 -8.61 -3.42
C LEU A 25 -34.47 -9.42 -2.39
N ALA A 26 -35.14 -10.03 -1.41
CA ALA A 26 -34.50 -10.87 -0.41
C ALA A 26 -33.86 -12.13 -1.04
N ILE A 27 -34.57 -12.79 -1.96
CA ILE A 27 -34.04 -13.97 -2.66
C ILE A 27 -32.83 -13.59 -3.53
N LEU A 28 -32.91 -12.49 -4.28
CA LEU A 28 -31.80 -12.02 -5.11
C LEU A 28 -30.58 -11.62 -4.27
N ALA A 29 -30.81 -10.92 -3.16
CA ALA A 29 -29.75 -10.51 -2.24
C ALA A 29 -29.04 -11.74 -1.63
N ALA A 30 -29.78 -12.79 -1.27
CA ALA A 30 -29.23 -13.99 -0.66
C ALA A 30 -28.15 -14.68 -1.53
N PHE A 31 -28.32 -14.70 -2.86
CA PHE A 31 -27.31 -15.27 -3.77
C PHE A 31 -26.23 -14.27 -4.17
N THR A 32 -26.58 -13.00 -4.31
CA THR A 32 -25.66 -11.97 -4.84
C THR A 32 -24.63 -11.54 -3.81
N ILE A 33 -25.01 -11.42 -2.53
CA ILE A 33 -24.13 -10.91 -1.47
C ILE A 33 -22.89 -11.80 -1.28
N PRO A 34 -22.98 -13.15 -1.17
CA PRO A 34 -21.79 -14.00 -1.02
C PRO A 34 -20.79 -13.86 -2.17
N ALA A 35 -21.28 -13.79 -3.42
CA ALA A 35 -20.41 -13.64 -4.59
C ALA A 35 -19.69 -12.28 -4.60
N MET A 36 -20.40 -11.20 -4.23
CA MET A 36 -19.80 -9.86 -4.11
C MET A 36 -18.70 -9.80 -3.05
N LEU A 37 -18.83 -10.52 -1.93
CA LEU A 37 -17.79 -10.53 -0.88
C LEU A 37 -16.45 -11.06 -1.41
N GLY A 38 -16.45 -12.08 -2.27
CA GLY A 38 -15.22 -12.60 -2.88
C GLY A 38 -14.55 -11.60 -3.83
N PHE A 39 -15.33 -10.89 -4.65
CA PHE A 39 -14.79 -9.86 -5.55
C PHE A 39 -14.24 -8.66 -4.80
N VAL A 40 -14.88 -8.26 -3.71
CA VAL A 40 -14.38 -7.18 -2.85
C VAL A 40 -13.03 -7.55 -2.22
N GLU A 41 -12.84 -8.80 -1.83
CA GLU A 41 -11.57 -9.27 -1.25
C GLU A 41 -10.43 -9.26 -2.27
N ASP A 42 -10.66 -9.80 -3.47
CA ASP A 42 -9.68 -9.74 -4.58
C ASP A 42 -9.35 -8.30 -4.98
N ALA A 43 -10.37 -7.42 -5.02
CA ALA A 43 -10.18 -6.00 -5.30
C ALA A 43 -9.30 -5.30 -4.25
N LYS A 44 -9.46 -5.64 -2.96
CA LYS A 44 -8.60 -5.11 -1.88
C LYS A 44 -7.16 -5.58 -2.03
N GLY A 45 -6.94 -6.86 -2.33
CA GLY A 45 -5.59 -7.39 -2.58
C GLY A 45 -4.91 -6.70 -3.77
N LYS A 46 -5.66 -6.47 -4.85
CA LYS A 46 -5.18 -5.72 -6.03
C LYS A 46 -4.90 -4.26 -5.73
N ALA A 47 -5.72 -3.60 -4.92
CA ALA A 47 -5.49 -2.23 -4.48
C ALA A 47 -4.18 -2.13 -3.69
N ALA A 48 -3.94 -3.04 -2.75
CA ALA A 48 -2.68 -3.08 -2.00
C ALA A 48 -1.46 -3.29 -2.92
N ILE A 49 -1.59 -4.09 -3.98
CA ILE A 49 -0.52 -4.26 -4.98
C ILE A 49 -0.27 -2.94 -5.74
N ALA A 50 -1.32 -2.20 -6.10
CA ALA A 50 -1.18 -0.92 -6.77
C ALA A 50 -0.46 0.10 -5.89
N GLU A 51 -0.85 0.22 -4.62
CA GLU A 51 -0.19 1.07 -3.62
C GLU A 51 1.30 0.68 -3.46
N ALA A 52 1.60 -0.61 -3.36
CA ALA A 52 2.99 -1.09 -3.27
C ALA A 52 3.83 -0.74 -4.52
N ARG A 53 3.23 -0.76 -5.72
CA ARG A 53 3.88 -0.36 -6.97
C ARG A 53 4.12 1.14 -7.05
N GLU A 54 3.22 1.94 -6.50
CA GLU A 54 3.42 3.38 -6.38
C GLU A 54 4.64 3.68 -5.49
N ILE A 55 4.73 3.02 -4.34
CA ILE A 55 5.90 3.10 -3.46
C ILE A 55 7.16 2.63 -4.20
N TYR A 56 7.07 1.59 -5.02
CA TYR A 56 8.18 1.13 -5.86
C TYR A 56 8.67 2.18 -6.85
N ALA A 57 7.76 2.82 -7.59
CA ALA A 57 8.12 3.88 -8.52
C ALA A 57 8.72 5.10 -7.81
N ALA A 58 8.14 5.49 -6.67
CA ALA A 58 8.65 6.56 -5.83
C ALA A 58 10.05 6.24 -5.29
N ALA A 59 10.28 5.00 -4.85
CA ALA A 59 11.56 4.51 -4.36
C ALA A 59 12.64 4.51 -5.45
N GLN A 60 12.33 4.03 -6.67
CA GLN A 60 13.28 4.07 -7.78
C GLN A 60 13.70 5.52 -8.12
N THR A 61 12.74 6.44 -8.08
CA THR A 61 12.99 7.88 -8.27
C THR A 61 13.90 8.42 -7.18
N ALA A 62 13.60 8.11 -5.91
CA ALA A 62 14.41 8.52 -4.77
C ALA A 62 15.84 7.94 -4.83
N GLY A 63 16.00 6.65 -5.15
CA GLY A 63 17.31 6.01 -5.28
C GLY A 63 18.19 6.65 -6.35
N THR A 64 17.60 7.05 -7.48
CA THR A 64 18.30 7.73 -8.58
C THR A 64 18.72 9.15 -8.19
N GLU A 65 17.79 9.94 -7.64
CA GLU A 65 18.03 11.34 -7.29
C GLU A 65 19.02 11.48 -6.12
N ILE A 66 18.80 10.72 -5.05
CA ILE A 66 19.64 10.77 -3.85
C ILE A 66 20.99 10.11 -4.11
N GLY A 67 21.04 9.02 -4.88
CA GLY A 67 22.28 8.39 -5.31
C GLY A 67 23.20 9.36 -6.06
N SER A 68 22.65 10.10 -7.02
CA SER A 68 23.41 11.08 -7.80
C SER A 68 24.03 12.20 -6.94
N ARG A 69 23.46 12.49 -5.77
CA ARG A 69 23.99 13.46 -4.80
C ARG A 69 25.12 12.88 -3.93
N TRP A 70 25.23 11.56 -3.87
CA TRP A 70 26.19 10.81 -3.07
C TRP A 70 27.16 10.04 -3.97
N SER A 71 28.09 10.76 -4.61
CA SER A 71 29.19 10.17 -5.42
C SER A 71 30.37 9.62 -4.59
N GLY A 72 30.29 9.62 -3.26
CA GLY A 72 31.37 9.18 -2.36
C GLY A 72 31.09 7.81 -1.75
N THR A 73 32.15 7.01 -1.58
CA THR A 73 32.14 5.67 -0.98
C THR A 73 31.16 5.59 0.20
N ILE A 74 30.08 4.84 -0.01
CA ILE A 74 29.14 4.45 1.03
C ILE A 74 29.94 3.66 2.05
N LYS A 75 30.18 4.24 3.22
CA LYS A 75 30.58 3.46 4.39
C LYS A 75 29.29 2.93 5.02
N ASP A 76 29.33 1.66 5.38
CA ASP A 76 28.22 0.87 5.92
C ASP A 76 27.23 1.70 6.75
N GLY A 77 25.94 1.65 6.39
CA GLY A 77 24.87 2.22 7.21
C GLY A 77 24.62 3.72 7.02
N ASN A 78 24.68 4.24 5.79
CA ASN A 78 24.43 5.66 5.48
C ASN A 78 23.04 6.16 5.96
N GLU A 79 22.96 6.57 7.22
CA GLU A 79 21.75 7.02 7.91
C GLU A 79 21.10 8.20 7.17
N GLN A 80 21.94 9.07 6.62
CA GLN A 80 21.50 10.21 5.84
C GLN A 80 20.82 9.78 4.55
N PHE A 81 21.35 8.78 3.83
CA PHE A 81 20.65 8.21 2.68
C PHE A 81 19.30 7.61 3.08
N LYS A 82 19.26 6.80 4.15
CA LYS A 82 18.01 6.18 4.62
C LYS A 82 16.95 7.24 4.92
N LYS A 83 17.35 8.31 5.59
CA LYS A 83 16.49 9.45 5.92
C LYS A 83 16.03 10.21 4.69
N ASP A 84 16.95 10.62 3.82
CA ASP A 84 16.64 11.44 2.64
C ASP A 84 15.79 10.67 1.63
N ALA A 85 16.13 9.40 1.37
CA ALA A 85 15.32 8.53 0.51
C ALA A 85 13.93 8.29 1.11
N GLY A 86 13.85 8.00 2.42
CA GLY A 86 12.56 7.80 3.09
C GLY A 86 11.67 9.05 3.07
N GLN A 87 12.26 10.23 3.30
CA GLN A 87 11.58 11.51 3.17
C GLN A 87 11.09 11.75 1.75
N LYS A 88 11.95 11.53 0.75
CA LYS A 88 11.58 11.71 -0.65
C LYS A 88 10.45 10.76 -1.07
N ILE A 89 10.52 9.50 -0.68
CA ILE A 89 9.45 8.53 -0.97
C ILE A 89 8.15 8.99 -0.30
N SER A 90 8.19 9.40 0.97
CA SER A 90 7.01 9.89 1.68
C SER A 90 6.38 11.12 1.04
N GLU A 91 7.18 11.98 0.40
CA GLU A 91 6.72 13.15 -0.33
C GLU A 91 6.08 12.77 -1.67
N LEU A 92 6.69 11.81 -2.40
CA LEU A 92 6.24 11.38 -3.72
C LEU A 92 4.92 10.61 -3.70
N VAL A 93 4.67 9.80 -2.66
CA VAL A 93 3.41 9.04 -2.51
C VAL A 93 2.32 9.82 -1.76
N LYS A 94 2.62 11.04 -1.34
CA LYS A 94 1.71 11.82 -0.49
C LYS A 94 0.43 12.17 -1.26
N GLY A 95 -0.70 11.87 -0.64
CA GLY A 95 -2.04 12.07 -1.20
C GLY A 95 -2.75 10.73 -1.34
N ASP A 96 -2.08 9.75 -1.91
CA ASP A 96 -2.59 8.39 -2.05
C ASP A 96 -2.14 7.50 -0.89
N ILE A 97 -0.92 7.68 -0.36
CA ILE A 97 -0.36 6.89 0.76
C ILE A 97 0.28 7.82 1.79
N GLU A 98 -0.04 7.67 3.07
CA GLU A 98 0.45 8.54 4.14
C GLU A 98 1.61 7.92 4.93
N LEU A 99 2.82 7.94 4.37
CA LEU A 99 4.03 7.42 5.04
C LEU A 99 4.76 8.50 5.87
N SER A 100 4.08 9.06 6.87
CA SER A 100 4.56 10.25 7.58
C SER A 100 5.71 10.02 8.58
N ASN A 101 5.89 8.80 9.08
CA ASN A 101 6.95 8.46 10.03
C ASN A 101 8.11 7.77 9.32
N VAL A 102 9.08 8.55 8.86
CA VAL A 102 10.32 8.00 8.32
C VAL A 102 11.16 7.42 9.47
N VAL A 103 11.34 6.10 9.46
CA VAL A 103 12.06 5.33 10.47
C VAL A 103 13.52 5.21 10.04
N TRP A 104 14.42 5.63 10.93
CA TRP A 104 15.86 5.54 10.74
C TRP A 104 16.54 5.16 12.07
N GLU A 105 17.71 4.57 11.95
CA GLU A 105 18.61 4.28 13.06
C GLU A 105 19.73 5.33 13.07
N ILE A 106 19.90 6.04 14.18
CA ILE A 106 21.09 6.85 14.46
C ILE A 106 21.94 6.05 15.44
N ASN A 107 23.17 5.72 15.03
CA ASN A 107 24.25 5.07 15.78
C ASN A 107 23.92 4.68 17.23
N SER A 108 23.90 3.37 17.50
CA SER A 108 23.94 2.79 18.86
C SER A 108 22.89 3.29 19.86
N GLY A 109 21.62 3.41 19.43
CA GLY A 109 20.48 3.35 20.35
C GLY A 109 19.48 4.49 20.30
N ASN A 110 19.66 5.51 19.45
CA ASN A 110 18.64 6.54 19.24
C ASN A 110 17.85 6.24 17.95
N LEU A 111 16.83 5.41 18.10
CA LEU A 111 15.94 4.98 17.03
C LEU A 111 14.70 5.88 16.97
N ASN A 112 14.38 6.43 15.80
CA ASN A 112 12.99 6.81 15.55
C ASN A 112 12.21 5.51 15.32
N LYS A 113 11.58 4.98 16.37
CA LYS A 113 10.93 3.66 16.32
C LYS A 113 9.73 3.68 15.36
N PRO A 114 9.41 2.54 14.72
CA PRO A 114 8.17 2.42 13.99
C PRO A 114 6.98 2.61 14.95
N LYS A 115 6.04 3.45 14.52
CA LYS A 115 4.73 3.64 15.15
C LYS A 115 3.80 2.51 14.71
N GLU A 116 2.58 2.48 15.26
CA GLU A 116 1.60 1.47 14.87
C GLU A 116 1.01 1.66 13.46
N SER A 117 1.31 2.79 12.81
CA SER A 117 0.97 3.03 11.42
C SER A 117 1.85 4.09 10.74
N ASN A 118 1.69 4.24 9.43
CA ASN A 118 2.18 5.37 8.63
C ASN A 118 3.70 5.46 8.64
N ASN A 119 4.39 4.32 8.61
CA ASN A 119 5.84 4.26 8.70
C ASN A 119 6.49 4.03 7.35
N ILE A 120 7.68 4.58 7.15
CA ILE A 120 8.57 4.16 6.07
C ILE A 120 9.96 3.87 6.61
N GLU A 121 10.40 2.63 6.43
CA GLU A 121 11.76 2.20 6.68
C GLU A 121 12.56 2.11 5.39
N VAL A 122 13.83 2.50 5.44
CA VAL A 122 14.77 2.33 4.33
C VAL A 122 15.95 1.46 4.76
N GLY A 123 16.13 0.35 4.05
CA GLY A 123 17.30 -0.51 4.14
C GLY A 123 18.26 -0.27 2.97
N VAL A 124 19.55 -0.44 3.22
CA VAL A 124 20.63 -0.36 2.22
C VAL A 124 21.48 -1.61 2.30
N ASP A 125 22.33 -1.84 1.30
CA ASP A 125 23.15 -3.05 1.15
C ASP A 125 22.29 -4.31 1.28
N TYR A 126 21.24 -4.40 0.45
CA TYR A 126 20.28 -5.51 0.45
C TYR A 126 20.95 -6.88 0.55
N ASN A 127 21.97 -7.14 -0.27
CA ASN A 127 22.67 -8.43 -0.26
C ASN A 127 23.39 -8.75 1.06
N LYS A 128 23.65 -7.76 1.92
CA LYS A 128 24.37 -7.91 3.19
C LYS A 128 23.44 -7.92 4.41
N PHE A 129 22.41 -7.07 4.42
CA PHE A 129 21.57 -6.84 5.59
C PHE A 129 20.10 -7.26 5.42
N TYR A 130 19.71 -7.73 4.24
CA TYR A 130 18.35 -8.21 4.05
C TYR A 130 18.09 -9.44 4.91
N GLU A 131 17.12 -9.32 5.80
CA GLU A 131 16.56 -10.43 6.54
C GLU A 131 15.11 -10.65 6.07
N PRO A 132 14.76 -11.86 5.59
CA PRO A 132 13.38 -12.20 5.23
C PRO A 132 12.50 -12.45 6.46
N THR A 133 12.66 -11.66 7.54
CA THR A 133 11.84 -11.80 8.75
C THR A 133 10.49 -11.12 8.59
N LYS A 134 9.50 -11.92 8.15
CA LYS A 134 8.10 -11.54 7.94
C LYS A 134 7.45 -10.81 9.12
N ASP A 135 7.87 -11.12 10.35
CA ASP A 135 7.21 -10.66 11.57
C ASP A 135 7.50 -9.20 11.94
N LYS A 136 8.48 -8.56 11.27
CA LYS A 136 8.87 -7.18 11.56
C LYS A 136 7.94 -6.12 10.92
N PHE A 137 7.19 -6.47 9.87
CA PHE A 137 6.36 -5.52 9.10
C PHE A 137 4.86 -5.78 9.25
N LYS A 138 4.30 -5.42 10.39
CA LYS A 138 2.89 -5.67 10.74
C LYS A 138 2.04 -4.42 10.96
N TYR A 139 2.67 -3.25 10.97
CA TYR A 139 2.01 -1.98 11.22
C TYR A 139 1.23 -1.53 10.00
N LYS A 140 0.10 -0.87 10.22
CA LYS A 140 -0.81 -0.44 9.15
C LYS A 140 -0.15 0.63 8.29
N GLU A 141 -0.48 0.72 7.02
CA GLU A 141 0.04 1.76 6.11
C GLU A 141 1.54 1.97 6.27
N SER A 142 2.30 0.88 6.26
CA SER A 142 3.73 0.90 6.58
C SER A 142 4.51 0.22 5.48
N ALA A 143 5.60 0.86 5.08
CA ALA A 143 6.48 0.38 4.02
C ALA A 143 7.90 0.15 4.53
N LYS A 144 8.60 -0.82 3.94
CA LYS A 144 10.05 -0.90 3.96
C LYS A 144 10.57 -1.07 2.57
N VAL A 145 11.53 -0.23 2.21
CA VAL A 145 12.19 -0.24 0.91
C VAL A 145 13.65 -0.61 1.12
N TRP A 146 14.12 -1.56 0.33
CA TRP A 146 15.51 -1.98 0.31
C TRP A 146 16.18 -1.54 -0.98
N PHE A 147 17.30 -0.85 -0.81
CA PHE A 147 18.17 -0.44 -1.88
C PHE A 147 19.46 -1.26 -1.89
N ASP A 148 20.03 -1.40 -3.07
CA ASP A 148 21.42 -1.81 -3.25
C ASP A 148 22.10 -0.88 -4.24
N LYS A 149 23.43 -0.88 -4.23
CA LYS A 149 24.21 -0.11 -5.17
C LYS A 149 24.06 -0.72 -6.57
N ASP A 150 23.86 0.13 -7.57
CA ASP A 150 23.88 -0.33 -8.96
C ASP A 150 25.32 -0.78 -9.32
N SER A 151 25.42 -2.04 -9.78
CA SER A 151 26.68 -2.62 -10.24
C SER A 151 27.19 -1.97 -11.53
N SER A 152 26.29 -1.38 -12.33
CA SER A 152 26.60 -0.72 -13.60
C SER A 152 26.97 0.75 -13.44
N ASN A 153 26.49 1.39 -12.37
CA ASN A 153 26.70 2.82 -12.16
C ASN A 153 26.95 3.11 -10.67
N SER A 154 28.22 3.30 -10.32
CA SER A 154 28.68 3.36 -8.92
C SER A 154 28.14 4.53 -8.09
N GLY A 155 27.36 5.43 -8.68
CA GLY A 155 26.66 6.53 -8.02
C GLY A 155 25.14 6.39 -7.98
N GLN A 156 24.55 5.26 -8.37
CA GLN A 156 23.10 5.05 -8.34
C GLN A 156 22.71 3.91 -7.40
N PHE A 157 21.52 4.03 -6.82
CA PHE A 157 20.90 2.99 -6.00
C PHE A 157 19.67 2.46 -6.72
N VAL A 158 19.51 1.15 -6.69
CA VAL A 158 18.38 0.44 -7.27
C VAL A 158 17.56 -0.21 -6.17
N VAL A 159 16.24 -0.22 -6.33
CA VAL A 159 15.32 -0.89 -5.41
C VAL A 159 15.39 -2.40 -5.63
N LYS A 160 15.77 -3.15 -4.59
CA LYS A 160 15.81 -4.62 -4.60
C LYS A 160 14.56 -5.26 -4.01
N ALA A 161 13.96 -4.65 -2.99
CA ALA A 161 12.74 -5.18 -2.40
C ALA A 161 11.89 -4.09 -1.75
N ILE A 162 10.58 -4.28 -1.77
CA ILE A 162 9.61 -3.47 -1.04
C ILE A 162 8.65 -4.37 -0.30
N TRP A 163 8.40 -3.99 0.94
CA TRP A 163 7.41 -4.58 1.80
C TRP A 163 6.42 -3.50 2.13
N TYR A 164 5.14 -3.72 1.88
CA TYR A 164 4.08 -2.76 2.17
C TYR A 164 2.94 -3.46 2.89
N VAL A 165 2.39 -2.81 3.90
CA VAL A 165 1.15 -3.22 4.57
C VAL A 165 0.11 -2.15 4.29
N ASP A 166 -1.05 -2.57 3.80
CA ASP A 166 -2.13 -1.68 3.39
C ASP A 166 -2.70 -0.87 4.56
N LYS A 167 -3.52 0.13 4.25
CA LYS A 167 -4.17 1.01 5.24
C LYS A 167 -4.99 0.25 6.28
N THR A 168 -5.58 -0.88 5.89
CA THR A 168 -6.40 -1.67 6.81
C THR A 168 -5.55 -2.59 7.70
N GLY A 169 -4.33 -2.91 7.29
CA GLY A 169 -3.44 -3.85 7.96
C GLY A 169 -3.82 -5.31 7.75
N ASN A 170 -4.58 -5.61 6.69
CA ASN A 170 -5.06 -6.94 6.35
C ASN A 170 -4.22 -7.58 5.26
N TYR A 171 -3.57 -6.78 4.41
CA TYR A 171 -2.76 -7.24 3.29
C TYR A 171 -1.33 -6.77 3.44
N ARG A 172 -0.40 -7.69 3.19
CA ARG A 172 1.01 -7.39 2.99
C ARG A 172 1.37 -7.69 1.55
N VAL A 173 2.01 -6.74 0.90
CA VAL A 173 2.56 -6.91 -0.44
C VAL A 173 4.07 -6.89 -0.34
N ILE A 174 4.69 -7.82 -1.05
CA ILE A 174 6.14 -7.91 -1.16
C ILE A 174 6.49 -7.91 -2.64
N ILE A 175 7.24 -6.90 -3.07
CA ILE A 175 7.82 -6.80 -4.40
C ILE A 175 9.31 -7.04 -4.26
N MET A 176 9.89 -7.98 -5.01
CA MET A 176 11.33 -8.26 -4.99
C MET A 176 11.86 -8.35 -6.41
N GLU A 177 13.06 -7.81 -6.61
CA GLU A 177 13.86 -8.04 -7.82
C GLU A 177 14.73 -9.28 -7.62
N ASP A 178 14.52 -10.30 -8.45
CA ASP A 178 15.35 -11.50 -8.53
C ASP A 178 16.25 -11.40 -9.77
N ASP A 179 17.55 -11.55 -9.60
CA ASP A 179 18.54 -11.39 -10.68
C ASP A 179 18.35 -12.42 -11.83
N ALA A 180 17.69 -13.56 -11.58
CA ALA A 180 17.41 -14.60 -12.57
C ALA A 180 15.99 -14.57 -13.14
N LYS A 181 15.01 -14.03 -12.39
CA LYS A 181 13.57 -14.12 -12.72
C LYS A 181 12.89 -12.77 -12.93
N GLY A 182 13.60 -11.66 -12.70
CA GLY A 182 13.05 -10.32 -12.75
C GLY A 182 12.18 -9.98 -11.53
N ILE A 183 11.26 -9.02 -11.70
CA ILE A 183 10.43 -8.53 -10.59
C ILE A 183 9.33 -9.53 -10.26
N SER A 184 9.32 -10.02 -9.02
CA SER A 184 8.25 -10.82 -8.44
C SER A 184 7.37 -9.96 -7.53
N THR A 185 6.06 -10.22 -7.50
CA THR A 185 5.09 -9.59 -6.60
C THR A 185 4.30 -10.66 -5.87
N THR A 186 4.30 -10.61 -4.55
CA THR A 186 3.54 -11.51 -3.67
C THR A 186 2.59 -10.69 -2.83
N VAL A 187 1.33 -11.10 -2.74
CA VAL A 187 0.34 -10.53 -1.80
C VAL A 187 -0.06 -11.61 -0.81
N GLU A 188 -0.06 -11.27 0.47
CA GLU A 188 -0.37 -12.16 1.58
C GLU A 188 -1.42 -11.49 2.46
N LYS A 189 -2.48 -12.22 2.81
CA LYS A 189 -3.44 -11.78 3.81
C LYS A 189 -2.89 -12.12 5.19
N ILE A 190 -2.77 -11.12 6.07
CA ILE A 190 -2.09 -11.24 7.37
C ILE A 190 -3.04 -11.16 8.58
N LYS A 191 -4.32 -10.85 8.37
CA LYS A 191 -5.39 -10.84 9.39
C LYS A 191 -6.71 -11.32 8.81
#